data_AF-A0A8R7RA83-F1
#
_entry.id   AF-A0A8R7RA83-F1
#
_cell.length_a   1.000
_cell.length_b   1.000
_cell.length_c   1.000
_cell.angle_alpha   90.00
_cell.angle_beta   90.00
_cell.angle_gamma   90.00
#
_symmetry.space_group_name_H-M   'P 1'
#
loop_
_entity.id
_entity.type
_entity.pdbx_description
1 polymer ?
#
loop_
_entity_poly.entity_id
_entity_poly.type
_entity_poly.pdbx_seq_one_letter_code
_entity_poly.pdbx_strand_id
1 'polypeptide(L)'
;MQRTLNHLKDINRNLRTEIRQRMGEDLDALEFEELRDLEQNVDAALKEVRQRKYHVITTQTETYKKKVRPFLNNHYNLFSIN
;
A
#
# COMPACT_ATOMS: atom_id res chain seq x y z
N MET A 1 14.77 25.91 24.89
CA MET A 1 14.33 25.95 23.47
C MET A 1 15.37 25.43 22.50
N GLN A 2 16.62 25.95 22.46
CA GLN A 2 17.61 25.52 21.46
C GLN A 2 17.93 24.02 21.48
N ARG A 3 18.03 23.41 22.67
CA ARG A 3 18.27 21.97 22.82
C ARG A 3 17.15 21.13 22.22
N THR A 4 15.89 21.51 22.48
CA THR A 4 14.71 20.85 21.91
C THR A 4 14.68 20.96 20.39
N LEU A 5 14.98 22.14 19.85
CA LEU A 5 15.03 22.36 18.40
C LEU A 5 16.12 21.50 17.74
N ASN A 6 17.31 21.43 18.34
CA ASN A 6 18.39 20.59 17.82
C ASN A 6 17.99 19.12 17.84
N HIS A 7 17.41 18.63 18.94
CA HIS A 7 16.93 17.26 19.05
C HIS A 7 15.88 16.91 17.98
N LEU A 8 14.91 17.80 17.73
CA LEU A 8 13.91 17.60 16.68
C LEU A 8 14.52 17.58 15.28
N LYS A 9 15.57 18.38 15.02
CA LYS A 9 16.30 18.36 13.74
C LYS A 9 17.01 17.03 13.53
N ASP A 10 17.62 16.47 14.59
CA ASP A 10 18.29 15.18 14.52
C ASP A 10 17.29 14.05 14.22
N ILE A 11 16.14 14.04 14.91
CA ILE A 11 15.05 13.10 14.61
C ILE A 11 14.58 13.24 13.16
N ASN A 12 14.34 14.46 12.69
CA ASN A 12 13.88 14.69 11.32
C ASN A 12 14.89 14.21 10.28
N ARG A 13 16.18 14.43 10.53
CA ARG A 13 17.27 13.94 9.68
C ARG A 13 17.25 12.41 9.61
N ASN A 14 17.14 11.74 10.76
CA ASN A 14 17.11 10.28 10.80
C ASN A 14 15.89 9.72 10.05
N LEU A 15 14.70 10.29 10.25
CA LEU A 15 13.49 9.89 9.52
C LEU A 15 13.64 10.08 8.00
N ARG A 16 14.28 11.16 7.56
CA ARG A 16 14.53 11.38 6.12
C ARG A 16 15.51 10.37 5.54
N THR A 17 16.52 9.94 6.30
CA THR A 17 17.43 8.88 5.90
C THR A 17 16.69 7.54 5.81
N GLU A 18 15.89 7.19 6.81
CA GLU A 18 15.08 5.97 6.80
C GLU A 18 14.13 5.92 5.58
N ILE A 19 13.46 7.03 5.26
CA ILE A 19 12.59 7.12 4.07
C ILE A 19 13.39 6.86 2.79
N ARG A 20 14.58 7.45 2.64
CA ARG A 20 15.45 7.25 1.47
C ARG A 20 15.93 5.80 1.36
N GLN A 21 16.35 5.19 2.46
CA GLN A 21 16.72 3.78 2.52
C GLN A 21 15.57 2.87 2.08
N ARG A 22 14.35 3.11 2.58
CA ARG A 22 13.15 2.37 2.15
C ARG A 22 12.81 2.58 0.66
N MET A 23 13.30 3.65 0.04
CA MET A 23 13.18 3.92 -1.40
C MET A 23 14.35 3.34 -2.22
N GLY A 24 15.34 2.71 -1.58
CA GLY A 24 16.52 2.13 -2.24
C GLY A 24 17.71 3.08 -2.39
N GLU A 25 17.72 4.20 -1.67
CA GLU A 25 18.79 5.20 -1.67
C GLU A 25 19.64 5.13 -0.38
N ASP A 26 20.85 5.70 -0.37
CA ASP A 26 21.72 5.76 0.83
C ASP A 26 21.98 4.40 1.52
N LEU A 27 22.14 3.33 0.72
CA LEU A 27 22.31 1.97 1.22
C LEU A 27 23.77 1.60 1.55
N ASP A 28 24.76 2.34 1.01
CA ASP A 28 26.19 2.01 1.12
C ASP A 28 26.72 2.04 2.57
N ALA A 29 26.00 2.71 3.47
CA ALA A 29 26.37 2.83 4.88
C ALA A 29 25.78 1.71 5.76
N LEU A 30 24.95 0.84 5.20
CA LEU A 30 24.29 -0.24 5.93
C LEU A 30 25.09 -1.54 5.87
N GLU A 31 25.17 -2.23 6.99
CA GLU A 31 25.70 -3.58 7.05
C GLU A 31 24.71 -4.57 6.41
N PHE A 32 25.21 -5.77 6.09
CA PHE A 32 24.42 -6.80 5.43
C PHE A 32 23.15 -7.18 6.23
N GLU A 33 23.25 -7.28 7.55
CA GLU A 33 22.11 -7.57 8.42
C GLU A 33 21.06 -6.45 8.36
N GLU A 34 21.49 -5.19 8.39
CA GLU A 34 20.59 -4.03 8.28
C GLU A 34 19.90 -3.97 6.92
N LEU A 35 20.61 -4.29 5.84
CA LEU A 35 20.03 -4.40 4.49
C LEU A 35 18.99 -5.51 4.41
N ARG A 36 19.27 -6.67 5.03
CA ARG A 36 18.36 -7.81 5.10
C ARG A 36 17.09 -7.45 5.86
N ASP A 37 17.22 -6.78 7.00
CA ASP A 37 16.09 -6.35 7.80
C ASP A 37 15.26 -5.28 7.07
N LEU A 38 15.91 -4.34 6.39
CA LEU A 38 15.25 -3.34 5.55
C LEU A 38 14.43 -3.99 4.45
N GLU A 39 15.00 -4.95 3.73
CA GLU A 39 14.31 -5.73 2.69
C GLU A 39 13.05 -6.41 3.24
N GLN A 40 13.18 -7.14 4.35
CA GLN A 40 12.06 -7.86 4.98
C GLN A 40 10.95 -6.90 5.44
N ASN A 41 11.34 -5.76 6.05
CA ASN A 41 10.39 -4.76 6.51
C ASN A 41 9.63 -4.12 5.34
N VAL A 42 10.31 -3.82 4.23
CA VAL A 42 9.68 -3.28 3.02
C VAL A 42 8.75 -4.30 2.37
N ASP A 43 9.17 -5.57 2.26
CA ASP A 43 8.34 -6.64 1.69
C ASP A 43 7.06 -6.89 2.51
N ALA A 44 7.19 -6.96 3.84
CA ALA A 44 6.04 -7.11 4.73
C ALA A 44 5.05 -5.94 4.59
N ALA A 45 5.53 -4.70 4.58
CA ALA A 45 4.70 -3.52 4.38
C ALA A 45 4.02 -3.53 2.99
N LEU A 46 4.74 -3.94 1.95
CA LEU A 46 4.22 -4.03 0.59
C LEU A 46 3.11 -5.08 0.48
N LYS A 47 3.27 -6.23 1.13
CA LYS A 47 2.26 -7.29 1.20
C LYS A 47 0.96 -6.78 1.80
N GLU A 48 1.03 -6.08 2.94
CA GLU A 48 -0.12 -5.47 3.61
C GLU A 48 -0.85 -4.45 2.71
N VAL A 49 -0.10 -3.54 2.08
CA VAL A 49 -0.67 -2.54 1.17
C VAL A 49 -1.36 -3.20 -0.02
N ARG A 50 -0.71 -4.22 -0.63
CA ARG A 50 -1.30 -4.97 -1.76
C ARG A 50 -2.57 -5.70 -1.35
N GLN A 51 -2.58 -6.37 -0.21
CA GLN A 51 -3.77 -7.07 0.30
C GLN A 51 -4.94 -6.11 0.48
N ARG A 52 -4.73 -4.95 1.12
CA ARG A 52 -5.77 -3.92 1.28
C ARG A 52 -6.27 -3.40 -0.07
N LYS A 53 -5.36 -3.12 -1.01
CA LYS A 53 -5.73 -2.67 -2.35
C LYS A 53 -6.60 -3.70 -3.08
N TYR A 54 -6.20 -4.97 -3.07
CA TYR A 54 -6.98 -6.03 -3.69
C TYR A 54 -8.32 -6.26 -3.01
N HIS A 55 -8.38 -6.14 -1.68
CA HIS A 55 -9.64 -6.23 -0.96
C HIS A 55 -10.61 -5.13 -1.40
N VAL A 56 -10.15 -3.89 -1.47
CA VAL A 56 -10.99 -2.76 -1.93
C VAL A 56 -11.46 -2.97 -3.38
N ILE A 57 -10.56 -3.32 -4.29
CA ILE A 57 -10.89 -3.57 -5.71
C ILE A 57 -11.93 -4.69 -5.83
N THR A 58 -11.72 -5.81 -5.13
CA THR A 58 -12.62 -6.97 -5.16
C THR A 58 -14.00 -6.58 -4.63
N THR A 59 -14.06 -5.92 -3.47
CA THR A 59 -15.32 -5.50 -2.86
C THR A 59 -16.09 -4.52 -3.75
N GLN A 60 -15.41 -3.56 -4.37
CA GLN A 60 -16.04 -2.61 -5.30
C GLN A 60 -16.56 -3.33 -6.55
N THR A 61 -15.75 -4.23 -7.14
CA THR A 61 -16.14 -5.00 -8.33
C THR A 61 -17.37 -5.86 -8.06
N GLU A 62 -17.39 -6.59 -6.94
CA GLU A 62 -18.55 -7.40 -6.55
C GLU A 62 -19.79 -6.56 -6.26
N THR A 63 -19.60 -5.37 -5.68
CA THR A 63 -20.70 -4.42 -5.45
C THR A 63 -21.33 -3.97 -6.77
N TYR A 64 -20.51 -3.59 -7.75
CA TYR A 64 -21.02 -3.18 -9.06
C TYR A 64 -21.62 -4.35 -9.85
N LYS A 65 -21.04 -5.54 -9.77
CA LYS A 65 -21.61 -6.76 -10.35
C LYS A 65 -23.02 -7.04 -9.80
N LYS A 66 -23.20 -6.93 -8.49
CA LYS A 66 -24.51 -7.08 -7.84
C LYS A 66 -25.50 -5.98 -8.28
N LYS A 67 -25.04 -4.74 -8.48
CA LYS A 67 -25.88 -3.64 -9.00
C LYS A 67 -26.33 -3.88 -10.44
N VAL A 68 -25.47 -4.43 -11.31
CA VAL A 68 -25.77 -4.63 -12.73
C VAL A 68 -26.61 -5.89 -12.98
N ARG A 69 -26.51 -6.91 -12.12
CA ARG A 69 -27.19 -8.20 -12.28
C ARG A 69 -28.71 -8.11 -12.50
N PRO A 70 -29.49 -7.30 -11.76
CA PRO A 70 -30.93 -7.19 -11.99
C PRO A 70 -31.27 -6.65 -13.39
N PHE A 71 -30.52 -5.67 -13.88
CA PHE A 71 -30.73 -5.09 -15.21
C PHE A 71 -30.45 -6.11 -16.32
N LEU A 72 -29.36 -6.87 -16.19
CA LEU A 72 -29.04 -7.96 -17.12
C LEU A 72 -30.12 -9.04 -17.11
N ASN A 73 -30.56 -9.49 -15.92
CA ASN A 73 -31.62 -10.49 -15.82
C ASN A 73 -32.92 -10.01 -16.47
N ASN A 74 -33.32 -8.76 -16.24
CA ASN A 74 -34.50 -8.18 -16.88
C ASN A 74 -34.36 -8.13 -18.40
N HIS A 75 -33.20 -7.73 -18.90
CA HIS A 75 -32.89 -7.76 -20.33
C HIS A 75 -33.03 -9.19 -20.88
N TYR A 76 -32.33 -10.17 -20.31
CA TYR A 76 -32.45 -11.57 -20.76
C TYR A 76 -33.90 -12.09 -20.73
N ASN A 77 -34.66 -11.80 -19.68
CA ASN A 77 -36.07 -12.18 -19.59
C ASN A 77 -36.90 -11.56 -20.73
N LEU A 78 -36.74 -10.27 -21.03
CA LEU A 78 -37.46 -9.60 -22.12
C LEU A 78 -37.13 -10.20 -23.50
N PHE A 79 -35.87 -10.57 -23.74
CA PHE A 79 -35.45 -11.22 -24.98
C PHE A 79 -35.84 -12.71 -25.07
N SER A 80 -36.12 -13.37 -23.94
CA SER A 80 -36.50 -14.79 -23.90
C SER A 80 -38.02 -15.01 -23.99
N ILE A 81 -38.82 -13.93 -23.95
CA ILE A 81 -40.29 -13.94 -23.99
C ILE A 81 -40.84 -13.66 -25.41
N ASN A 82 -39.99 -13.27 -26.37
CA ASN A 82 -40.33 -13.19 -27.81
C ASN A 82 -39.77 -14.39 -28.58
#